data_AF-A0A399Z909-F1
#
_entry.id   AF-A0A399Z909-F1
#
_cell.length_a   1.000
_cell.length_b   1.000
_cell.length_c   1.000
_cell.angle_alpha   90.00
_cell.angle_beta   90.00
_cell.angle_gamma   90.00
#
_symmetry.space_group_name_H-M   'P 1'
#
loop_
_entity.id
_entity.type
_entity.pdbx_description
1 polymer ?
#
loop_
_entity_poly.entity_id
_entity_poly.type
_entity_poly.pdbx_seq_one_letter_code
_entity_poly.pdbx_strand_id
1 'polypeptide(L)'
;MSKRTDIHSILILGSGPILIGQACEFDYAGAQACKALRREGYRVILVNSNPATIMTDPEFADATYIEPLTAEILEKIIAREKPDALLPTVGAQTALNLA
;
A
#
# COMPACT_ATOMS: atom_id res chain seq x y z
N MET A 1 -4.19 23.08 4.63
CA MET A 1 -5.51 22.50 4.29
C MET A 1 -5.79 21.35 5.23
N SER A 2 -7.05 21.11 5.59
CA SER A 2 -7.46 20.01 6.48
C SER A 2 -7.52 18.66 5.74
N LYS A 3 -7.65 17.57 6.50
CA LYS A 3 -7.93 16.21 5.99
C LYS A 3 -9.13 16.23 5.04
N ARG A 4 -9.07 15.44 3.95
CA ARG A 4 -10.19 15.20 3.03
C ARG A 4 -11.30 14.38 3.71
N THR A 5 -12.55 14.74 3.49
CA THR A 5 -13.73 14.10 4.11
C THR A 5 -14.48 13.16 3.18
N ASP A 6 -14.14 13.17 1.90
CA ASP A 6 -14.72 12.33 0.84
C ASP A 6 -13.91 11.05 0.57
N ILE A 7 -12.80 10.85 1.30
CA ILE A 7 -12.00 9.61 1.27
C ILE A 7 -12.11 8.95 2.64
N HIS A 8 -12.44 7.67 2.66
CA HIS A 8 -12.50 6.88 3.89
C HIS A 8 -11.51 5.71 3.87
N SER A 9 -11.17 5.21 2.68
CA SER A 9 -10.30 4.06 2.47
C SER A 9 -9.27 4.32 1.37
N ILE A 10 -8.03 3.88 1.61
CA ILE A 10 -6.89 4.11 0.71
C ILE A 10 -6.18 2.79 0.48
N LEU A 11 -6.00 2.43 -0.79
CA LEU A 11 -5.14 1.33 -1.22
C LEU A 11 -3.72 1.84 -1.45
N ILE A 12 -2.75 1.27 -0.73
CA ILE A 12 -1.32 1.53 -0.89
C ILE A 12 -0.72 0.39 -1.71
N LEU A 13 0.06 0.74 -2.74
CA LEU A 13 0.85 -0.23 -3.50
C LEU A 13 2.27 -0.28 -2.95
N GLY A 14 2.70 -1.45 -2.47
CA GLY A 14 4.08 -1.71 -2.05
C GLY A 14 5.04 -1.90 -3.23
N SER A 15 6.33 -2.05 -2.93
CA SER A 15 7.38 -2.22 -3.93
C SER A 15 7.59 -3.67 -4.40
N GLY A 16 7.07 -4.66 -3.67
CA GLY A 16 7.39 -6.06 -3.92
C GLY A 16 8.79 -6.42 -3.41
N PRO A 17 9.43 -7.48 -3.96
CA PRO A 17 10.71 -7.98 -3.46
C PRO A 17 11.85 -6.95 -3.61
N ILE A 18 12.86 -7.10 -2.76
CA ILE A 18 14.07 -6.26 -2.78
C ILE A 18 14.90 -6.60 -4.01
N LEU A 19 15.23 -5.59 -4.81
CA LEU A 19 16.07 -5.66 -6.00
C LEU A 19 17.15 -4.57 -5.96
N ILE A 20 18.22 -4.74 -6.75
CA ILE A 20 19.19 -3.66 -6.95
C ILE A 20 18.48 -2.46 -7.58
N GLY A 21 18.56 -1.29 -6.94
CA GLY A 21 17.89 -0.06 -7.37
C GLY A 21 16.46 0.11 -6.87
N GLN A 22 15.90 -0.87 -6.14
CA GLN A 22 14.61 -0.78 -5.48
C GLN A 22 14.61 -1.64 -4.22
N ALA A 23 14.95 -1.04 -3.08
CA ALA A 23 15.26 -1.78 -1.86
C ALA A 23 14.44 -1.34 -0.64
N CYS A 24 15.05 -1.41 0.54
CA CYS A 24 14.37 -1.28 1.84
C CYS A 24 13.82 0.12 2.12
N GLU A 25 14.22 1.13 1.36
CA GLU A 25 13.69 2.49 1.43
C GLU A 25 12.17 2.52 1.23
N PHE A 26 11.60 1.57 0.50
CA PHE A 26 10.16 1.48 0.24
C PHE A 26 9.37 0.74 1.32
N ASP A 27 10.00 -0.17 2.08
CA ASP A 27 9.39 -0.66 3.33
C ASP A 27 9.30 0.48 4.35
N TYR A 28 10.40 1.23 4.51
CA TYR A 28 10.41 2.41 5.38
C TYR A 28 9.34 3.44 4.97
N ALA A 29 9.30 3.84 3.70
CA ALA A 29 8.33 4.82 3.20
C ALA A 29 6.88 4.28 3.30
N GLY A 30 6.67 3.02 2.93
CA GLY A 30 5.37 2.34 3.00
C GLY A 30 4.84 2.24 4.43
N ALA A 31 5.68 1.85 5.39
CA ALA A 31 5.32 1.78 6.81
C ALA A 31 4.98 3.17 7.38
N GLN A 32 5.72 4.21 7.00
CA GLN A 32 5.40 5.60 7.37
C GLN A 32 4.05 6.04 6.79
N ALA A 33 3.76 5.69 5.53
CA ALA A 33 2.48 6.01 4.90
C ALA A 33 1.31 5.31 5.60
N CYS A 34 1.44 4.01 5.89
CA CYS A 34 0.46 3.25 6.65
C CYS A 34 0.18 3.89 8.01
N LYS A 35 1.24 4.21 8.77
CA LYS A 35 1.14 4.85 10.09
C LYS A 35 0.49 6.24 10.02
N ALA A 36 0.86 7.05 9.05
CA ALA A 36 0.32 8.40 8.88
C ALA A 36 -1.18 8.36 8.55
N LEU A 37 -1.58 7.52 7.58
CA LEU A 37 -2.97 7.41 7.16
C LEU A 37 -3.87 6.83 8.27
N ARG A 38 -3.39 5.81 8.99
CA ARG A 38 -4.12 5.26 10.14
C ARG A 38 -4.28 6.27 11.28
N ARG A 39 -3.25 7.06 11.58
CA ARG A 39 -3.33 8.12 12.60
C ARG A 39 -4.38 9.17 12.26
N GLU A 40 -4.52 9.49 10.98
CA GLU A 40 -5.57 10.38 10.47
C GLU A 40 -6.94 9.71 10.41
N GLY A 41 -7.06 8.41 10.73
CA GLY A 41 -8.32 7.67 10.75
C GLY A 41 -8.83 7.30 9.36
N TYR A 42 -7.94 7.06 8.40
CA TYR A 42 -8.30 6.36 7.17
C TYR A 42 -8.22 4.85 7.38
N ARG A 43 -9.09 4.12 6.68
CA ARG A 43 -8.95 2.68 6.50
C ARG A 43 -7.83 2.42 5.48
N VAL A 44 -6.78 1.73 5.89
CA VAL A 44 -5.61 1.43 5.06
C VAL A 44 -5.71 0.00 4.53
N ILE A 45 -5.71 -0.13 3.21
CA ILE A 45 -5.53 -1.40 2.51
C ILE A 45 -4.13 -1.39 1.93
N LEU A 46 -3.35 -2.43 2.15
CA LEU A 46 -2.00 -2.55 1.63
C LEU A 46 -1.87 -3.83 0.82
N VAL A 47 -1.18 -3.74 -0.32
CA VAL A 47 -0.69 -4.91 -1.05
C VAL A 47 0.82 -4.83 -1.27
N ASN A 48 1.54 -5.87 -0.88
CA ASN A 48 2.97 -6.01 -1.11
C ASN A 48 3.35 -7.50 -1.12
N SER A 49 4.00 -7.97 -2.19
CA SER A 49 4.38 -9.38 -2.31
C SER A 49 5.57 -9.79 -1.43
N ASN A 50 6.27 -8.84 -0.82
CA ASN A 50 7.42 -9.13 0.03
C ASN A 50 7.00 -9.37 1.49
N PRO A 51 7.12 -10.60 2.01
CA PRO A 51 6.72 -10.91 3.39
C PRO A 51 7.72 -10.42 4.45
N ALA A 52 8.92 -9.99 4.05
CA ALA A 52 9.97 -9.55 4.95
C ALA A 52 9.96 -8.02 5.15
N THR A 53 8.78 -7.43 5.31
CA THR A 53 8.60 -5.97 5.44
C THR A 53 7.76 -5.62 6.66
N ILE A 54 8.14 -4.55 7.35
CA ILE A 54 7.38 -4.05 8.50
C ILE A 54 6.00 -3.54 8.06
N MET A 55 5.92 -2.93 6.87
CA MET A 55 4.63 -2.45 6.36
C MET A 55 3.59 -3.58 6.20
N THR A 56 4.02 -4.84 5.99
CA THR A 56 3.12 -6.00 5.89
C THR A 56 2.74 -6.63 7.22
N ASP A 57 3.24 -6.12 8.35
CA ASP A 57 2.80 -6.62 9.65
C ASP A 57 1.30 -6.32 9.85
N PRO A 58 0.51 -7.24 10.44
CA PRO A 58 -0.94 -7.08 10.56
C PRO A 58 -1.39 -5.81 11.30
N GLU A 59 -0.51 -5.21 12.10
CA GLU A 59 -0.79 -4.00 12.87
C GLU A 59 -0.59 -2.70 12.08
N PHE A 60 -0.04 -2.75 10.86
CA PHE A 60 0.28 -1.54 10.07
C PHE A 60 -0.84 -1.13 9.12
N ALA A 61 -1.69 -2.05 8.66
CA ALA A 61 -2.85 -1.75 7.83
C ALA A 61 -4.13 -2.43 8.37
N ASP A 62 -5.30 -1.98 7.93
CA ASP A 62 -6.58 -2.61 8.28
C ASP A 62 -6.84 -3.87 7.43
N ALA A 63 -6.30 -3.88 6.21
CA ALA A 63 -6.28 -5.06 5.35
C ALA A 63 -4.91 -5.17 4.66
N THR A 64 -4.18 -6.25 4.93
CA THR A 64 -2.86 -6.51 4.32
C THR A 64 -2.93 -7.72 3.39
N TYR A 65 -2.48 -7.52 2.15
CA TYR A 65 -2.39 -8.53 1.10
C TYR A 65 -0.92 -8.83 0.78
N ILE A 66 -0.46 -10.01 1.16
CA ILE A 66 0.84 -10.54 0.72
C ILE A 66 0.59 -11.37 -0.55
N GLU A 67 0.41 -10.67 -1.65
CA GLU A 67 -0.01 -11.23 -2.94
C GLU A 67 0.86 -10.68 -4.08
N PRO A 68 0.94 -11.37 -5.24
CA PRO A 68 1.68 -10.89 -6.40
C PRO A 68 1.23 -9.50 -6.85
N LEU A 69 2.19 -8.62 -7.14
CA LEU A 69 1.92 -7.27 -7.65
C LEU A 69 1.67 -7.30 -9.15
N THR A 70 0.49 -7.78 -9.55
CA THR A 70 0.01 -7.83 -10.93
C THR A 70 -1.35 -7.15 -11.06
N ALA A 71 -1.68 -6.63 -12.25
CA ALA A 71 -2.95 -5.97 -12.51
C ALA A 71 -4.16 -6.86 -12.15
N GLU A 72 -4.12 -8.14 -12.51
CA GLU A 72 -5.20 -9.10 -12.20
C GLU A 72 -5.45 -9.22 -10.68
N ILE A 73 -4.39 -9.30 -9.88
CA ILE A 73 -4.52 -9.37 -8.42
C ILE A 73 -5.04 -8.04 -7.85
N LEU A 74 -4.52 -6.92 -8.34
CA LEU A 74 -4.99 -5.59 -7.93
C LEU A 74 -6.47 -5.38 -8.26
N GLU A 75 -6.93 -5.79 -9.44
CA GLU A 75 -8.34 -5.75 -9.81
C GLU A 75 -9.22 -6.54 -8.84
N LYS A 76 -8.80 -7.74 -8.43
CA LYS A 76 -9.51 -8.55 -7.43
C LYS A 76 -9.54 -7.88 -6.07
N ILE A 77 -8.44 -7.30 -5.62
CA ILE A 77 -8.35 -6.56 -4.36
C ILE A 77 -9.26 -5.33 -4.41
N ILE A 78 -9.20 -4.53 -5.48
CA ILE A 78 -10.04 -3.34 -5.66
C ILE A 78 -11.53 -3.71 -5.72
N ALA A 79 -11.90 -4.79 -6.42
CA ALA A 79 -13.29 -5.24 -6.49
C ALA A 79 -13.83 -5.67 -5.13
N ARG A 80 -12.99 -6.31 -4.30
CA ARG A 80 -13.34 -6.73 -2.93
C ARG A 80 -13.38 -5.57 -1.95
N GLU A 81 -12.35 -4.73 -1.99
CA GLU A 81 -12.07 -3.73 -0.95
C GLU A 81 -12.69 -2.37 -1.23
N LYS A 82 -12.96 -2.07 -2.50
CA LYS A 82 -13.53 -0.82 -3.01
C LYS A 82 -12.87 0.43 -2.40
N PRO A 83 -11.54 0.58 -2.52
CA PRO A 83 -10.84 1.74 -1.96
C PRO A 83 -11.32 3.04 -2.63
N ASP A 84 -11.46 4.11 -1.86
CA ASP A 84 -11.85 5.43 -2.39
C ASP A 84 -10.70 6.11 -3.13
N ALA A 85 -9.46 5.76 -2.78
CA ALA A 85 -8.26 6.32 -3.39
C ALA A 85 -7.12 5.30 -3.47
N LEU A 86 -6.20 5.55 -4.40
CA LEU A 86 -4.95 4.82 -4.59
C LEU A 86 -3.76 5.71 -4.20
N LEU A 87 -2.79 5.15 -3.48
CA LEU A 87 -1.51 5.79 -3.17
C LEU A 87 -0.35 5.00 -3.80
N PRO A 88 0.07 5.33 -5.04
CA PRO A 88 1.08 4.57 -5.77
C PRO A 88 2.51 5.11 -5.60
N THR A 89 2.72 6.11 -4.76
CA THR A 89 3.97 6.89 -4.72
C THR A 89 5.01 6.38 -3.71
N VAL A 90 4.67 5.38 -2.89
CA VAL A 90 5.55 4.84 -1.84
C VAL A 90 6.07 3.43 -2.15
N GLY A 91 5.69 2.85 -3.30
CA GLY A 91 6.11 1.53 -3.76
C GLY A 91 7.01 1.56 -4.99
N ALA A 92 7.80 2.62 -5.16
CA ALA A 92 8.79 2.75 -6.23
C ALA A 92 8.21 2.64 -7.65
N GLN A 93 9.05 2.22 -8.60
CA GLN A 93 8.67 2.05 -10.00
C GLN A 93 7.66 0.91 -10.18
N THR A 94 7.71 -0.15 -9.36
CA THR A 94 6.72 -1.22 -9.38
C THR A 94 5.31 -0.69 -9.16
N ALA A 95 5.10 0.13 -8.12
CA ALA A 95 3.81 0.74 -7.86
C ALA A 95 3.39 1.72 -8.97
N LEU A 96 4.32 2.54 -9.47
CA LEU A 96 4.03 3.50 -10.56
C LEU A 96 3.65 2.82 -11.88
N ASN A 97 4.23 1.66 -12.19
CA ASN A 97 3.90 0.92 -13.41
C ASN A 97 2.54 0.20 -13.33
N LEU A 98 2.08 -0.10 -12.11
CA LEU A 98 0.81 -0.80 -11.86
C LEU A 98 -0.38 0.14 -11.69
N ALA A 99 -0.12 1.40 -11.35
CA ALA A 99 -1.12 2.43 -11.08
C ALA A 99 -1.70 3.05 -12.35
#